data_AF-A0A7C3LH58-F1
#
_entry.id   AF-A0A7C3LH58-F1
#
_cell.length_a   1.000
_cell.length_b   1.000
_cell.length_c   1.000
_cell.angle_alpha   90.00
_cell.angle_beta   90.00
_cell.angle_gamma   90.00
#
_symmetry.space_group_name_H-M   'P 1'
#
loop_
_entity.id
_entity.type
_entity.pdbx_description
1 polymer ?
#
loop_
_entity_poly.entity_id
_entity_poly.type
_entity_poly.pdbx_seq_one_letter_code
_entity_poly.pdbx_strand_id
1 'polypeptide(L)'
;MDEPAVVAVSPTLLGQLQAHQERLGDYIQGYISCQALSARCDEARATFEEARTKGLKTTDWDRVRRFLNEMLGLVTGPGPAFKGDVPDFEKPVGGLRSTVTDARGILRAATSVPPQGDPEERAGALTRHLVDIRNALEEIAALFPPKVEETLGELRKVIHEIFRQIAEQREARQPSTERVGDPTKILRKPFARTDSTAGKGA
;
A
#
# COMPACT_ATOMS: atom_id res chain seq x y z
N MET A 1 8.12 -29.69 34.20
CA MET A 1 8.38 -28.79 33.06
C MET A 1 7.04 -28.58 32.41
N ASP A 2 6.43 -27.42 32.62
CA ASP A 2 5.16 -27.09 31.96
C ASP A 2 5.44 -26.83 30.48
N GLU A 3 4.74 -27.57 29.61
CA GLU A 3 4.74 -27.31 28.17
C GLU A 3 4.28 -25.86 27.92
N PRO A 4 4.93 -25.10 27.02
CA PRO A 4 4.48 -23.76 26.69
C PRO A 4 3.07 -23.86 26.12
N ALA A 5 2.12 -23.29 26.84
CA ALA A 5 0.71 -23.36 26.50
C ALA A 5 0.49 -22.76 25.11
N VAL A 6 0.30 -23.60 24.10
CA VAL A 6 0.08 -23.17 22.72
C VAL A 6 -1.22 -22.38 22.68
N VAL A 7 -1.13 -21.12 22.30
CA VAL A 7 -2.30 -20.27 22.07
C VAL A 7 -2.76 -20.52 20.65
N ALA A 8 -3.98 -21.00 20.50
CA ALA A 8 -4.51 -21.39 19.20
C ALA A 8 -5.18 -20.18 18.54
N VAL A 9 -4.48 -19.50 17.64
CA VAL A 9 -5.09 -18.48 16.78
C VAL A 9 -5.75 -19.18 15.60
N SER A 10 -6.96 -18.75 15.23
CA SER A 10 -7.67 -19.32 14.08
C SER A 10 -6.82 -19.23 12.79
N PRO A 11 -6.64 -20.34 12.04
CA PRO A 11 -5.99 -20.33 10.72
C PRO A 11 -6.62 -19.33 9.75
N THR A 12 -7.92 -19.06 9.89
CA THR A 12 -8.63 -18.06 9.08
C THR A 12 -8.10 -16.66 9.33
N LEU A 13 -7.85 -16.27 10.59
CA LEU A 13 -7.33 -14.94 10.91
C LEU A 13 -5.88 -14.78 10.44
N LEU A 14 -5.07 -15.84 10.55
CA LEU A 14 -3.70 -15.84 10.02
C LEU A 14 -3.70 -15.72 8.49
N GLY A 15 -4.61 -16.42 7.80
CA GLY A 15 -4.79 -16.30 6.36
C GLY A 15 -5.25 -14.89 5.93
N GLN A 16 -6.17 -14.27 6.69
CA GLN A 16 -6.57 -12.88 6.45
C GLN A 16 -5.42 -11.91 6.66
N LEU A 17 -4.65 -12.07 7.75
CA LEU A 17 -3.48 -11.24 8.03
C LEU A 17 -2.48 -11.29 6.88
N GLN A 18 -2.15 -12.49 6.39
CA GLN A 18 -1.25 -12.67 5.26
C GLN A 18 -1.81 -12.03 3.98
N ALA A 19 -3.08 -12.27 3.66
CA ALA A 19 -3.70 -11.71 2.45
C ALA A 19 -3.71 -10.17 2.46
N HIS A 20 -4.00 -9.54 3.59
CA HIS A 20 -3.95 -8.07 3.70
C HIS A 20 -2.51 -7.54 3.66
N GLN A 21 -1.52 -8.28 4.19
CA GLN A 21 -0.10 -7.92 4.09
C GLN A 21 0.39 -7.95 2.63
N GLU A 22 0.07 -9.00 1.89
CA GLU A 22 0.40 -9.12 0.46
C GLU A 22 -0.24 -7.98 -0.33
N ARG A 23 -1.53 -7.73 -0.10
CA ARG A 23 -2.26 -6.62 -0.75
C ARG A 23 -1.67 -5.24 -0.44
N LEU A 24 -1.24 -5.01 0.81
CA LEU A 24 -0.57 -3.77 1.19
C LEU A 24 0.76 -3.60 0.43
N GLY A 25 1.54 -4.68 0.32
CA GLY A 25 2.77 -4.70 -0.47
C GLY A 25 2.51 -4.34 -1.94
N ASP A 26 1.46 -4.91 -2.52
CA ASP A 26 1.05 -4.64 -3.90
C ASP A 26 0.68 -3.18 -4.14
N TYR A 27 -0.09 -2.56 -3.23
CA TYR A 27 -0.46 -1.15 -3.35
C TYR A 27 0.75 -0.21 -3.20
N ILE A 28 1.64 -0.47 -2.25
CA ILE A 28 2.86 0.33 -2.08
C ILE A 28 3.75 0.22 -3.32
N GLN A 29 3.95 -0.99 -3.82
CA GLN A 29 4.77 -1.22 -5.01
C GLN A 29 4.14 -0.59 -6.26
N GLY A 30 2.81 -0.63 -6.38
CA GLY A 30 2.05 0.04 -7.43
C GLY A 30 2.26 1.55 -7.44
N TYR A 31 2.16 2.19 -6.26
CA TYR A 31 2.41 3.62 -6.09
C TYR A 31 3.83 4.00 -6.51
N ILE A 32 4.84 3.30 -5.99
CA ILE A 32 6.25 3.54 -6.32
C ILE A 32 6.48 3.41 -7.83
N SER A 33 5.89 2.39 -8.45
CA SER A 33 6.02 2.16 -9.89
C SER A 33 5.40 3.31 -10.69
N CYS A 34 4.22 3.79 -10.32
CA CYS A 34 3.58 4.92 -11.01
C CYS A 34 4.41 6.21 -10.88
N GLN A 35 4.95 6.50 -9.70
CA GLN A 35 5.83 7.64 -9.48
C GLN A 35 7.11 7.56 -10.31
N ALA A 36 7.77 6.39 -10.32
CA ALA A 36 8.97 6.17 -11.09
C ALA A 36 8.70 6.32 -12.61
N LEU A 37 7.59 5.79 -13.10
CA LEU A 37 7.22 5.91 -14.52
C LEU A 37 6.84 7.34 -14.89
N SER A 38 6.16 8.07 -14.00
CA SER A 38 5.82 9.49 -14.20
C SER A 38 7.09 10.32 -14.41
N ALA A 39 8.08 10.16 -13.52
CA ALA A 39 9.38 10.84 -13.63
C ALA A 39 10.13 10.49 -14.93
N ARG A 40 10.10 9.21 -15.33
CA ARG A 40 10.70 8.76 -16.60
C ARG A 40 9.98 9.31 -17.83
N CYS A 41 8.66 9.51 -17.72
CA CYS A 41 7.84 10.16 -18.75
C CYS A 41 8.30 11.61 -18.96
N ASP A 42 8.51 12.35 -17.87
CA ASP A 42 9.01 13.72 -17.92
C ASP A 42 10.44 13.80 -18.49
N GLU A 43 11.32 12.89 -18.11
CA GLU A 43 12.67 12.80 -18.68
C GLU A 43 12.64 12.52 -20.19
N ALA A 44 11.82 11.54 -20.62
CA ALA A 44 11.65 11.19 -22.02
C ALA A 44 11.09 12.37 -22.82
N ARG A 45 10.09 13.07 -22.28
CA ARG A 45 9.48 14.26 -22.87
C ARG A 45 10.50 15.39 -23.02
N ALA A 46 11.19 15.75 -21.94
CA ALA A 46 12.15 16.85 -21.93
C ALA A 46 13.29 16.60 -22.92
N THR A 47 13.86 15.39 -22.93
CA THR A 47 14.88 15.00 -23.89
C THR A 47 14.36 15.12 -25.33
N PHE A 48 13.15 14.62 -25.58
CA PHE A 48 12.58 14.60 -26.92
C PHE A 48 12.22 16.01 -27.43
N GLU A 49 11.68 16.88 -26.56
CA GLU A 49 11.46 18.29 -26.86
C GLU A 49 12.75 19.03 -27.17
N GLU A 50 13.81 18.80 -26.40
CA GLU A 50 15.14 19.38 -26.65
C GLU A 50 15.68 18.93 -28.01
N ALA A 51 15.61 17.63 -28.31
CA ALA A 51 16.01 17.08 -29.60
C ALA A 51 15.21 17.68 -30.75
N ARG A 52 13.91 17.93 -30.55
CA ARG A 52 13.05 18.60 -31.53
C ARG A 52 13.56 19.99 -31.89
N THR A 53 13.95 20.79 -30.90
CA THR A 53 14.52 22.13 -31.16
C THR A 53 15.88 22.11 -31.87
N LYS A 54 16.61 21.00 -31.80
CA LYS A 54 17.96 20.83 -32.36
C LYS A 54 17.96 20.06 -33.69
N GLY A 55 16.80 19.58 -34.13
CA GLY A 55 16.64 18.67 -35.27
C GLY A 55 16.67 17.21 -34.84
N LEU A 56 15.53 16.52 -35.00
CA LEU A 56 15.34 15.13 -34.58
C LEU A 56 16.19 14.16 -35.40
N LYS A 57 16.80 13.20 -34.70
CA LYS A 57 17.52 12.07 -35.26
C LYS A 57 16.75 10.78 -35.00
N THR A 58 17.06 9.74 -35.77
CA THR A 58 16.48 8.40 -35.58
C THR A 58 16.64 7.89 -34.15
N THR A 59 17.78 8.19 -33.51
CA THR A 59 18.06 7.80 -32.11
C THR A 59 17.09 8.41 -31.09
N ASP A 60 16.52 9.59 -31.38
CA ASP A 60 15.60 10.27 -30.49
C ASP A 60 14.23 9.57 -30.50
N TRP A 61 13.75 9.21 -31.69
CA TRP A 61 12.57 8.39 -31.87
C TRP A 61 12.74 6.99 -31.25
N ASP A 62 13.91 6.38 -31.40
CA ASP A 62 14.23 5.07 -30.81
C ASP A 62 14.22 5.09 -29.28
N ARG A 63 14.65 6.21 -28.67
CA ARG A 63 14.58 6.40 -27.21
C ARG A 63 13.12 6.44 -26.74
N VAL A 64 12.26 7.21 -27.41
CA VAL A 64 10.82 7.22 -27.08
C VAL A 64 10.18 5.86 -27.35
N ARG A 65 10.60 5.15 -28.42
CA ARG A 65 10.12 3.79 -28.71
C ARG A 65 10.38 2.82 -27.57
N ARG A 66 11.61 2.82 -27.04
CA ARG A 66 11.99 1.96 -25.91
C ARG A 66 11.14 2.26 -24.69
N PHE A 67 11.01 3.54 -24.33
CA PHE A 67 10.16 3.97 -23.23
C PHE A 67 8.70 3.50 -23.38
N LEU A 68 8.07 3.74 -24.54
CA LEU A 68 6.67 3.34 -24.77
C LEU A 68 6.48 1.82 -24.79
N ASN A 69 7.49 1.05 -25.24
CA ASN A 69 7.42 -0.42 -25.21
C ASN A 69 7.55 -0.96 -23.77
N GLU A 70 8.42 -0.37 -22.96
CA GLU A 70 8.52 -0.72 -21.53
C GLU A 70 7.22 -0.39 -20.79
N MET A 71 6.66 0.80 -21.03
CA MET A 71 5.36 1.21 -20.51
C MET A 71 4.26 0.21 -20.87
N LEU A 72 4.21 -0.23 -22.13
CA LEU A 72 3.24 -1.21 -22.57
C LEU A 72 3.37 -2.52 -21.77
N GLY A 73 4.60 -3.03 -21.63
CA GLY A 73 4.86 -4.25 -20.85
C GLY A 73 4.37 -4.16 -19.41
N LEU A 74 4.38 -2.97 -18.81
CA LEU A 74 3.90 -2.73 -17.45
C LEU A 74 2.37 -2.63 -17.37
N VAL A 75 1.71 -1.98 -18.33
CA VAL A 75 0.23 -1.83 -18.34
C VAL A 75 -0.51 -3.04 -18.92
N THR A 76 0.22 -3.96 -19.55
CA THR A 76 -0.30 -5.26 -20.01
C THR A 76 0.24 -6.44 -19.20
N GLY A 77 1.21 -6.21 -18.31
CA GLY A 77 1.87 -7.24 -17.52
C GLY A 77 1.08 -7.65 -16.28
N PRO A 78 1.40 -8.80 -15.66
CA PRO A 78 0.65 -9.39 -14.54
C PRO A 78 0.88 -8.70 -13.18
N GLY A 79 1.33 -7.43 -13.17
CA GLY A 79 1.61 -6.70 -11.93
C GLY A 79 0.34 -6.49 -11.09
N PRO A 80 0.36 -6.78 -9.78
CA PRO A 80 -0.85 -6.82 -8.96
C PRO A 80 -1.55 -5.45 -8.83
N ALA A 81 -0.82 -4.35 -8.96
CA ALA A 81 -1.37 -3.00 -8.97
C ALA A 81 -2.13 -2.62 -10.26
N PHE A 82 -1.91 -3.35 -11.35
CA PHE A 82 -2.56 -3.13 -12.66
C PHE A 82 -3.49 -4.27 -13.06
N LYS A 83 -3.62 -5.31 -12.23
CA LYS A 83 -4.67 -6.31 -12.38
C LYS A 83 -5.99 -5.60 -12.14
N GLY A 84 -6.85 -5.59 -13.16
CA GLY A 84 -8.21 -5.03 -13.11
C GLY A 84 -9.16 -5.74 -12.13
N ASP A 85 -8.62 -6.46 -11.15
CA ASP A 85 -9.37 -7.14 -10.10
C ASP A 85 -9.83 -6.15 -9.01
N VAL A 86 -9.31 -4.91 -9.02
CA VAL A 86 -9.79 -3.80 -8.20
C VAL A 86 -10.55 -2.80 -9.11
N PRO A 87 -11.88 -2.70 -9.00
CA PRO A 87 -12.71 -1.90 -9.90
C PRO A 87 -12.27 -0.44 -10.06
N ASP A 88 -11.74 0.16 -8.98
CA ASP A 88 -11.30 1.55 -8.95
C ASP A 88 -10.13 1.84 -9.93
N PHE A 89 -9.33 0.82 -10.27
CA PHE A 89 -8.17 0.96 -11.16
C PHE A 89 -8.50 0.65 -12.62
N GLU A 90 -9.59 -0.05 -12.92
CA GLU A 90 -9.88 -0.57 -14.26
C GLU A 90 -9.95 0.55 -15.31
N LYS A 91 -10.75 1.58 -15.04
CA LYS A 91 -10.94 2.71 -15.97
C LYS A 91 -9.66 3.55 -16.14
N PRO A 92 -8.97 3.99 -15.07
CA PRO A 92 -7.71 4.73 -15.19
C PRO A 92 -6.61 3.95 -15.94
N VAL A 93 -6.45 2.67 -15.63
CA VAL A 93 -5.47 1.80 -16.31
C VAL A 93 -5.85 1.57 -17.77
N GLY A 94 -7.14 1.43 -18.07
CA GLY A 94 -7.65 1.37 -19.44
C GLY A 94 -7.33 2.64 -20.23
N GLY A 95 -7.51 3.81 -19.62
CA GLY A 95 -7.15 5.11 -20.19
C GLY A 95 -5.66 5.19 -20.50
N LEU A 96 -4.80 4.87 -19.53
CA LEU A 96 -3.35 4.82 -19.71
C LEU A 96 -2.95 3.89 -20.88
N ARG A 97 -3.55 2.70 -20.95
CA ARG A 97 -3.28 1.74 -22.03
C ARG A 97 -3.66 2.29 -23.40
N SER A 98 -4.80 2.99 -23.50
CA SER A 98 -5.22 3.66 -24.73
C SER A 98 -4.20 4.71 -25.15
N THR A 99 -3.83 5.62 -24.24
CA THR A 99 -2.88 6.69 -24.52
C THR A 99 -1.50 6.16 -24.95
N VAL A 100 -0.99 5.11 -24.28
CA VAL A 100 0.27 4.45 -24.68
C VAL A 100 0.14 3.83 -26.07
N THR A 101 -1.00 3.23 -26.40
CA THR A 101 -1.25 2.63 -27.71
C THR A 101 -1.28 3.69 -28.81
N ASP A 102 -1.96 4.81 -28.57
CA ASP A 102 -2.06 5.94 -29.50
C ASP A 102 -0.69 6.57 -29.75
N ALA A 103 0.08 6.81 -28.69
CA ALA A 103 1.45 7.33 -28.77
C ALA A 103 2.35 6.42 -29.64
N ARG A 104 2.21 5.09 -29.49
CA ARG A 104 2.94 4.12 -30.33
C ARG A 104 2.48 4.17 -31.78
N GLY A 105 1.19 4.38 -32.04
CA GLY A 105 0.66 4.58 -33.39
C GLY A 105 1.31 5.78 -34.08
N ILE A 106 1.37 6.92 -33.39
CA ILE A 106 2.03 8.15 -33.87
C ILE A 106 3.51 7.89 -34.15
N LEU A 107 4.21 7.24 -33.22
CA LEU A 107 5.62 6.93 -33.37
C LEU A 107 5.89 6.01 -34.57
N ARG A 108 5.03 5.00 -34.80
CA ARG A 108 5.14 4.11 -35.96
C ARG A 108 4.93 4.87 -37.27
N ALA A 109 3.94 5.75 -37.33
CA ALA A 109 3.68 6.59 -38.49
C ALA A 109 4.85 7.57 -38.77
N ALA A 110 5.45 8.14 -37.72
CA ALA A 110 6.58 9.05 -37.85
C ALA A 110 7.87 8.36 -38.30
N THR A 111 8.04 7.07 -38.00
CA THR A 111 9.26 6.30 -38.27
C THR A 111 9.11 5.28 -39.40
N SER A 112 7.98 5.27 -40.11
CA SER A 112 7.79 4.44 -41.30
C SER A 112 8.64 4.93 -42.48
N VAL A 113 8.84 4.07 -43.49
CA VAL A 113 9.54 4.42 -44.73
C VAL A 113 8.61 4.17 -45.93
N PRO A 114 8.15 5.23 -46.62
CA PRO A 114 8.29 6.65 -46.28
C PRO A 114 7.51 7.02 -44.99
N PRO A 115 7.87 8.13 -44.31
CA PRO A 115 7.11 8.63 -43.15
C PRO A 115 5.66 8.98 -43.54
N GLN A 116 4.72 8.73 -42.62
CA GLN A 116 3.31 9.06 -42.81
C GLN A 116 2.93 10.39 -42.14
N GLY A 117 2.86 11.45 -42.95
CA GLY A 117 2.57 12.81 -42.49
C GLY A 117 3.85 13.60 -42.15
N ASP A 118 3.67 14.80 -41.60
CA ASP A 118 4.79 15.67 -41.20
C ASP A 118 5.46 15.16 -39.91
N PRO A 119 6.76 14.81 -39.94
CA PRO A 119 7.51 14.40 -38.76
C PRO A 119 7.45 15.41 -37.60
N GLU A 120 7.38 16.72 -37.89
CA GLU A 120 7.36 17.75 -36.85
C GLU A 120 6.02 17.80 -36.12
N GLU A 121 4.91 17.70 -36.87
CA GLU A 121 3.57 17.54 -36.30
C GLU A 121 3.47 16.28 -35.44
N ARG A 122 4.03 15.17 -35.91
CA ARG A 122 4.05 13.89 -35.17
C ARG A 122 4.90 13.98 -33.91
N ALA A 123 6.03 14.69 -33.96
CA ALA A 123 6.86 14.93 -32.79
C ALA A 123 6.10 15.75 -31.74
N GLY A 124 5.43 16.83 -32.17
CA GLY A 124 4.58 17.63 -31.30
C GLY A 124 3.42 16.84 -30.69
N ALA A 125 2.79 15.95 -31.46
CA ALA A 125 1.75 15.06 -30.94
C ALA A 125 2.31 14.06 -29.92
N LEU A 126 3.48 13.47 -30.19
CA LEU A 126 4.13 12.52 -29.29
C LEU A 126 4.48 13.16 -27.94
N THR A 127 4.99 14.40 -27.95
CA THR A 127 5.23 15.19 -26.75
C THR A 127 3.96 15.36 -25.91
N ARG A 128 2.82 15.69 -26.52
CA ARG A 128 1.54 15.82 -25.81
C ARG A 128 1.11 14.49 -25.19
N HIS A 129 1.22 13.40 -25.95
CA HIS A 129 0.89 12.08 -25.42
C HIS A 129 1.80 11.65 -24.26
N LEU A 130 3.08 12.05 -24.24
CA LEU A 130 3.93 11.80 -23.08
C LEU A 130 3.44 12.54 -21.82
N VAL A 131 2.88 13.74 -21.97
CA VAL A 131 2.19 14.46 -20.88
C VAL A 131 0.92 13.73 -20.46
N ASP A 132 0.11 13.27 -21.42
CA ASP A 132 -1.13 12.54 -21.11
C ASP A 132 -0.85 11.21 -20.40
N ILE A 133 0.21 10.49 -20.80
CA ILE A 133 0.67 9.28 -20.13
C ILE A 133 1.09 9.59 -18.69
N ARG A 134 1.86 10.67 -18.50
CA ARG A 134 2.28 11.13 -17.17
C ARG A 134 1.08 11.46 -16.29
N ASN A 135 0.10 12.19 -16.81
CA ASN A 135 -1.11 12.55 -16.07
C ASN A 135 -1.92 11.30 -15.69
N ALA A 136 -2.09 10.35 -16.61
CA ALA A 136 -2.77 9.09 -16.31
C ALA A 136 -2.03 8.27 -15.23
N LEU A 137 -0.70 8.28 -15.24
CA LEU A 137 0.10 7.65 -14.18
C LEU A 137 -0.11 8.31 -12.81
N GLU A 138 -0.26 9.63 -12.77
CA GLU A 138 -0.55 10.35 -11.52
C GLU A 138 -1.96 10.13 -11.02
N GLU A 139 -2.94 10.09 -11.91
CA GLU A 139 -4.32 9.72 -11.57
C GLU A 139 -4.37 8.33 -10.95
N ILE A 140 -3.66 7.35 -11.55
CA ILE A 140 -3.53 6.01 -10.99
C ILE A 140 -2.77 6.06 -9.64
N ALA A 141 -1.69 6.83 -9.55
CA ALA A 141 -0.91 6.98 -8.33
C ALA A 141 -1.76 7.50 -7.16
N ALA A 142 -2.70 8.41 -7.42
CA ALA A 142 -3.59 9.00 -6.42
C ALA A 142 -4.60 7.99 -5.82
N LEU A 143 -4.81 6.84 -6.46
CA LEU A 143 -5.69 5.78 -5.97
C LEU A 143 -5.04 4.89 -4.91
N PHE A 144 -3.71 4.81 -4.86
CA PHE A 144 -3.04 3.94 -3.89
C PHE A 144 -3.13 4.41 -2.45
N PRO A 145 -2.90 5.70 -2.09
CA PRO A 145 -2.98 6.15 -0.70
C PRO A 145 -4.27 5.76 0.03
N PRO A 146 -5.49 5.98 -0.52
CA PRO A 146 -6.71 5.56 0.16
C PRO A 146 -6.82 4.03 0.31
N LYS A 147 -6.30 3.25 -0.65
CA LYS A 147 -6.30 1.78 -0.60
C LYS A 147 -5.31 1.21 0.41
N VAL A 148 -4.17 1.87 0.57
CA VAL A 148 -3.20 1.59 1.63
C VAL A 148 -3.86 1.82 3.00
N GLU A 149 -4.51 2.96 3.20
CA GLU A 149 -5.19 3.27 4.46
C GLU A 149 -6.35 2.31 4.76
N GLU A 150 -7.16 1.96 3.76
CA GLU A 150 -8.22 0.95 3.86
C GLU A 150 -7.64 -0.40 4.34
N THR A 151 -6.58 -0.88 3.70
CA THR A 151 -5.94 -2.17 4.01
C THR A 151 -5.25 -2.15 5.38
N LEU A 152 -4.63 -1.02 5.77
CA LEU A 152 -4.07 -0.85 7.12
C LEU A 152 -5.18 -0.91 8.19
N GLY A 153 -6.35 -0.35 7.90
CA GLY A 153 -7.53 -0.46 8.77
C GLY A 153 -7.99 -1.91 8.94
N GLU A 154 -8.04 -2.68 7.85
CA GLU A 154 -8.37 -4.11 7.87
C GLU A 154 -7.34 -4.92 8.67
N LEU A 155 -6.05 -4.69 8.45
CA LEU A 155 -4.96 -5.32 9.21
C LEU A 155 -5.09 -5.07 10.70
N ARG A 156 -5.37 -3.81 11.12
CA ARG A 156 -5.58 -3.48 12.53
C ARG A 156 -6.76 -4.24 13.13
N LYS A 157 -7.87 -4.40 12.39
CA LYS A 157 -9.03 -5.18 12.85
C LYS A 157 -8.67 -6.66 13.05
N VAL A 158 -7.97 -7.27 12.11
CA VAL A 158 -7.53 -8.67 12.21
C VAL A 158 -6.58 -8.85 13.40
N ILE A 159 -5.62 -7.94 13.58
CA ILE A 159 -4.68 -7.97 14.71
C ILE A 159 -5.41 -7.84 16.05
N HIS A 160 -6.36 -6.90 16.17
CA HIS A 160 -7.18 -6.75 17.38
C HIS A 160 -7.98 -8.02 17.69
N GLU A 161 -8.55 -8.65 16.66
CA GLU A 161 -9.31 -9.89 16.81
C GLU A 161 -8.42 -11.07 17.25
N ILE A 162 -7.20 -11.16 16.70
CA ILE A 162 -6.19 -12.12 17.17
C ILE A 162 -5.90 -11.88 18.65
N PHE A 163 -5.61 -10.64 19.06
CA PHE A 163 -5.34 -10.33 20.47
C PHE A 163 -6.52 -10.62 21.39
N ARG A 164 -7.76 -10.36 20.94
CA ARG A 164 -8.98 -10.71 21.66
C ARG A 164 -9.07 -12.23 21.91
N GLN A 165 -8.85 -13.04 20.88
CA GLN A 165 -8.86 -14.51 21.02
C GLN A 165 -7.78 -15.02 21.97
N ILE A 166 -6.58 -14.41 21.93
CA ILE A 166 -5.50 -14.74 22.85
C ILE A 166 -5.89 -14.40 24.29
N ALA A 167 -6.51 -13.24 24.53
CA ALA A 167 -6.95 -12.80 25.86
C ALA A 167 -8.04 -13.72 26.43
N GLU A 168 -9.06 -14.04 25.64
CA GLU A 168 -10.15 -14.94 26.06
C GLU A 168 -9.65 -16.35 26.39
N GLN A 169 -8.69 -16.87 25.61
CA GLN A 169 -8.07 -18.16 25.93
C GLN A 169 -7.23 -18.11 27.21
N ARG A 170 -6.59 -16.98 27.52
CA ARG A 170 -5.86 -16.80 28.78
C ARG A 170 -6.80 -16.73 29.97
N GLU A 171 -7.90 -15.99 29.86
CA GLU A 171 -8.92 -15.89 30.91
C GLU A 171 -9.61 -17.24 31.16
N ALA A 172 -9.98 -17.96 30.10
CA ALA A 172 -10.57 -19.31 30.22
C ALA A 172 -9.61 -20.35 30.81
N ARG A 173 -8.29 -20.11 30.74
CA ARG A 173 -7.24 -20.97 31.32
C ARG A 173 -6.85 -20.59 32.74
N GLN A 174 -7.34 -19.48 33.30
CA GLN A 174 -7.22 -19.23 34.73
C GLN A 174 -8.32 -20.04 35.44
N PRO A 175 -7.98 -21.16 36.14
CA PRO A 175 -8.93 -21.73 37.07
C PRO A 175 -9.22 -20.65 38.12
N SER A 176 -10.49 -20.49 38.46
CA SER A 176 -10.95 -19.67 39.57
C SER A 176 -10.26 -20.12 40.87
N THR A 177 -9.07 -19.59 41.14
CA THR A 177 -8.41 -19.76 42.42
C THR A 177 -9.19 -19.00 43.48
N GLU A 178 -9.78 -19.80 44.38
CA GLU A 178 -10.19 -19.46 45.75
C GLU A 178 -11.33 -18.44 45.95
N ARG A 179 -12.56 -18.95 45.98
CA ARG A 179 -13.45 -18.68 47.13
C ARG A 179 -13.55 -19.93 47.99
N VAL A 180 -12.49 -20.23 48.74
CA VAL A 180 -12.55 -21.16 49.87
C VAL A 180 -12.07 -20.40 51.11
N GLY A 181 -13.02 -20.07 51.99
CA GLY A 181 -12.79 -19.68 53.38
C GLY A 181 -12.32 -18.25 53.64
N ASP A 182 -13.22 -17.35 54.04
CA ASP A 182 -13.52 -17.13 55.46
C ASP A 182 -14.53 -15.97 55.58
N PRO A 183 -15.81 -16.19 55.94
CA PRO A 183 -16.68 -15.10 56.31
C PRO A 183 -16.18 -14.55 57.64
N THR A 184 -15.52 -13.40 57.57
CA THR A 184 -15.39 -12.41 58.64
C THR A 184 -16.01 -12.88 59.96
N LYS A 185 -15.17 -13.47 60.83
CA LYS A 185 -15.39 -13.42 62.27
C LYS A 185 -15.46 -11.95 62.65
N ILE A 186 -16.67 -11.42 62.66
CA ILE A 186 -17.01 -10.18 63.34
C ILE A 186 -16.84 -10.48 64.82
N LEU A 187 -15.63 -10.32 65.33
CA LEU A 187 -15.40 -10.12 66.76
C LEU A 187 -14.62 -8.81 66.89
N ARG A 188 -15.36 -7.70 66.90
CA ARG A 188 -14.85 -6.40 67.36
C ARG A 188 -14.37 -6.58 68.80
N LYS A 189 -13.07 -6.69 69.01
CA LYS A 189 -12.44 -6.30 70.28
C LYS A 189 -11.87 -4.89 70.09
N PRO A 190 -12.33 -3.88 70.85
CA PRO A 190 -11.71 -2.57 70.83
C PRO A 190 -10.38 -2.63 71.61
N PHE A 191 -9.27 -2.44 70.90
CA PHE A 191 -8.07 -1.77 71.42
C PHE A 191 -8.15 -0.33 70.88
N ALA A 192 -7.94 0.76 71.61
CA ALA A 192 -7.01 1.07 72.70
C ALA A 192 -7.65 2.17 73.59
N ARG A 193 -7.18 2.46 74.82
CA ARG A 193 -5.95 3.21 75.13
C ARG A 193 -5.70 3.13 76.64
N THR A 194 -4.50 2.79 77.07
CA THR A 194 -3.97 3.26 78.34
C THR A 194 -3.02 4.41 78.04
N ASP A 195 -3.52 5.63 78.24
CA ASP A 195 -2.65 6.80 78.38
C ASP A 195 -1.87 6.65 79.68
N SER A 196 -0.54 6.62 79.59
CA SER A 196 0.35 6.76 80.72
C SER A 196 1.09 8.07 80.57
N THR A 197 0.70 9.07 81.37
CA THR A 197 1.47 10.28 81.60
C THR A 197 1.68 10.46 83.10
N ALA A 198 2.95 10.64 83.46
CA ALA A 198 3.51 11.27 84.67
C ALA A 198 2.98 10.79 86.04
N GLY A 199 3.81 10.22 86.91
CA GLY A 199 5.03 10.83 87.42
C GLY A 199 4.71 11.75 88.60
N LYS A 200 4.92 11.26 89.83
CA LYS A 200 5.35 12.04 91.00
C LYS A 200 5.76 11.09 92.12
N GLY A 201 7.01 11.24 92.53
CA GLY A 201 7.54 10.60 93.73
C GLY A 201 7.05 11.27 95.01
N ALA A 202 7.21 10.52 96.08
CA ALA A 202 7.63 10.97 97.39
C ALA A 202 8.65 9.95 97.89
#